data_AF-A0A1Q7NX69-F1
#
_entry.id   AF-A0A1Q7NX69-F1
#
_cell.length_a   1.000
_cell.length_b   1.000
_cell.length_c   1.000
_cell.angle_alpha   90.00
_cell.angle_beta   90.00
_cell.angle_gamma   90.00
#
_symmetry.space_group_name_H-M   'P 1'
#
loop_
_entity.id
_entity.type
_entity.pdbx_description
1 polymer ?
#
loop_
_entity_poly.entity_id
_entity_poly.type
_entity_poly.pdbx_seq_one_letter_code
_entity_poly.pdbx_strand_id
1 'polypeptide(L)' 'MTTIPAIENDITSRQEIHSENCNTIWICYRCNLTFHKESIVLLHNKISKHSARKIEFSQTKHGGANVVDR' A
#
# COMPACT_ATOMS: atom_id res chain seq x y z
N MET A 1 -45.19 -17.18 2.04
CA MET A 1 -43.93 -17.33 1.28
C MET A 1 -43.13 -16.06 1.49
N THR A 2 -42.10 -16.11 2.33
CA THR A 2 -41.30 -14.94 2.71
C THR A 2 -40.01 -14.95 1.89
N THR A 3 -39.91 -14.03 0.93
CA THR A 3 -38.71 -13.86 0.11
C THR A 3 -37.70 -13.01 0.87
N ILE A 4 -36.56 -13.59 1.19
CA ILE A 4 -35.39 -12.91 1.75
C ILE A 4 -34.64 -12.27 0.58
N PRO A 5 -34.40 -10.94 0.56
CA PRO A 5 -33.56 -10.35 -0.48
C PRO A 5 -32.09 -10.70 -0.24
N ALA A 6 -31.41 -11.16 -1.29
CA ALA A 6 -29.99 -11.45 -1.30
C ALA A 6 -29.18 -10.18 -1.06
N ILE A 7 -28.28 -10.22 -0.06
CA ILE A 7 -27.31 -9.16 0.19
C ILE A 7 -26.05 -9.54 -0.59
N GLU A 8 -25.92 -9.04 -1.82
CA GLU A 8 -24.68 -9.11 -2.57
C GLU A 8 -23.71 -8.06 -2.00
N ASN A 9 -22.92 -8.47 -1.01
CA ASN A 9 -21.78 -7.68 -0.55
C ASN A 9 -20.64 -7.82 -1.55
N ASP A 10 -20.74 -7.10 -2.67
CA ASP A 10 -19.64 -6.90 -3.60
C ASP A 10 -18.61 -5.95 -2.96
N ILE A 11 -17.68 -6.53 -2.20
CA ILE A 11 -16.52 -5.80 -1.69
C ILE A 11 -15.42 -5.86 -2.75
N THR A 12 -15.69 -5.34 -3.95
CA THR A 12 -14.64 -5.05 -4.93
C THR A 12 -14.07 -3.66 -4.65
N SER A 13 -13.35 -3.51 -3.53
CA SER A 13 -12.56 -2.30 -3.27
C SER A 13 -11.15 -2.47 -3.84
N ARG A 14 -11.06 -2.61 -5.16
CA ARG A 14 -9.79 -2.54 -5.89
C ARG A 14 -9.51 -1.05 -6.14
N GLN A 15 -9.04 -0.36 -5.11
CA GLN A 15 -8.57 1.01 -5.26
C GLN A 15 -7.23 0.98 -6.01
N GLU A 16 -7.29 1.11 -7.33
CA GLU A 16 -6.17 1.60 -8.14
C GLU A 16 -5.97 3.08 -7.78
N ILE A 17 -5.20 3.33 -6.72
CA ILE A 17 -4.79 4.68 -6.35
C ILE A 17 -3.67 5.08 -7.29
N HIS A 18 -4.05 5.72 -8.39
CA HIS A 18 -3.18 6.57 -9.18
C HIS A 18 -2.77 7.76 -8.28
N SER A 19 -1.62 7.64 -7.60
CA SER A 19 -1.03 8.75 -6.84
C SER A 19 0.42 8.89 -7.22
N GLU A 20 0.68 9.94 -7.99
CA GLU A 20 2.01 10.46 -8.28
C GLU A 20 2.84 10.50 -6.99
N ASN A 21 3.98 9.80 -7.01
CA ASN A 21 5.08 9.88 -6.03
C ASN A 21 4.76 9.62 -4.56
N CYS A 22 4.08 8.51 -4.21
CA CYS A 22 4.21 7.94 -2.86
C CYS A 22 5.60 7.31 -2.69
N ASN A 23 6.63 8.14 -2.50
CA ASN A 23 8.02 7.74 -2.20
C ASN A 23 8.15 7.12 -0.80
N THR A 24 7.04 6.85 -0.11
CA THR A 24 7.04 6.25 1.22
C THR A 24 5.96 5.19 1.29
N ILE A 25 6.35 4.00 1.73
CA ILE A 25 5.44 2.92 2.12
C ILE A 25 5.74 2.53 3.57
N TRP A 26 4.77 1.93 4.25
CA TRP A 26 4.97 1.33 5.57
C TRP A 26 4.62 -0.15 5.51
N ILE A 27 5.43 -1.00 6.12
CA ILE A 27 5.21 -2.45 6.14
C ILE A 27 5.13 -2.97 7.56
N CYS A 28 4.13 -3.78 7.85
CA CYS A 28 4.07 -4.58 9.07
C CYS A 28 4.37 -6.05 8.75
N TYR A 29 5.56 -6.51 9.14
CA TYR A 29 5.99 -7.90 8.90
C TYR A 29 5.17 -8.94 9.67
N ARG A 30 4.57 -8.56 10.81
CA ARG A 30 3.75 -9.49 11.62
C ARG A 30 2.41 -9.80 10.96
N CYS A 31 1.83 -8.83 10.27
CA CYS A 31 0.56 -8.98 9.56
C CYS A 31 0.74 -9.21 8.06
N ASN A 32 1.97 -9.08 7.56
CA ASN A 32 2.28 -9.07 6.14
C ASN A 32 1.42 -8.05 5.37
N LEU A 33 1.24 -6.85 5.95
CA LEU A 33 0.43 -5.77 5.38
C LEU A 33 1.31 -4.58 4.98
N THR A 34 0.95 -3.92 3.89
CA THR A 34 1.57 -2.68 3.39
C THR A 34 0.58 -1.53 3.43
N PHE A 35 1.05 -0.35 3.83
CA PHE A 35 0.28 0.86 3.99
C PHE A 35 0.94 2.01 3.23
N HIS A 36 0.13 2.92 2.69
CA HIS A 36 0.59 4.11 1.96
C HIS A 36 0.23 5.43 2.68
N LYS A 37 -0.41 5.34 3.85
CA LYS A 37 -0.82 6.50 4.66
C LYS A 37 -0.45 6.26 6.11
N GLU A 38 0.19 7.24 6.73
CA GLU A 38 0.58 7.19 8.13
C GLU A 38 -0.62 7.05 9.08
N SER A 39 -1.76 7.67 8.77
CA SER A 39 -2.98 7.54 9.58
C SER A 39 -3.45 6.09 9.72
N ILE A 40 -3.32 5.29 8.66
CA ILE A 40 -3.67 3.86 8.67
C ILE A 40 -2.65 3.07 9.49
N VAL A 41 -1.37 3.47 9.45
CA VAL A 41 -0.31 2.87 10.29
C VAL A 41 -0.56 3.12 11.77
N LEU A 42 -0.93 4.34 12.16
CA LEU A 42 -1.26 4.66 13.55
C LEU A 42 -2.46 3.86 14.03
N LEU A 43 -3.50 3.73 13.19
CA LEU A 43 -4.66 2.89 13.47
C LEU A 43 -4.26 1.42 13.64
N HIS A 44 -3.43 0.90 12.73
CA HIS A 44 -2.91 -0.46 12.80
C HIS A 44 -2.13 -0.70 14.10
N ASN A 45 -1.23 0.22 14.47
CA ASN A 45 -0.45 0.11 15.69
C ASN A 45 -1.35 0.08 16.93
N LYS A 46 -2.44 0.87 16.95
CA LYS A 46 -3.41 0.91 18.04
C LYS A 46 -4.22 -0.39 18.17
N ILE A 47 -4.70 -0.94 17.05
CA ILE A 47 -5.57 -2.13 17.06
C ILE A 47 -4.77 -3.41 17.23
N SER A 48 -3.72 -3.57 16.43
CA SER A 48 -2.95 -4.82 16.36
C SER A 48 -1.79 -4.88 17.36
N LYS A 49 -1.43 -3.75 18.01
CA LYS A 49 -0.24 -3.65 18.88
C LYS A 49 1.06 -4.07 18.18
N HIS A 50 1.09 -3.97 16.86
CA HIS A 50 2.26 -4.25 16.02
C HIS A 50 2.83 -2.92 15.52
N SER A 51 4.12 -2.85 15.29
CA SER A 51 4.75 -1.67 14.68
C SER A 51 4.95 -1.90 13.19
N ALA A 52 4.58 -0.92 12.36
CA ALA A 52 4.96 -0.89 10.95
C ALA A 52 6.24 -0.06 10.75
N ARG A 53 7.10 -0.51 9.82
CA ARG A 53 8.35 0.16 9.44
C ARG A 53 8.13 1.03 8.21
N LYS A 54 8.58 2.29 8.25
CA LYS A 54 8.62 3.22 7.10
C LYS A 54 9.76 2.81 6.14
N ILE A 55 9.48 2.79 4.85
CA ILE A 55 10.42 2.55 3.75
C ILE A 55 10.28 3.72 2.79
N GLU A 56 11.39 4.39 2.48
CA GLU A 56 11.41 5.50 1.53
C GLU A 56 12.11 5.07 0.24
N PHE A 57 11.41 5.22 -0.88
CA PHE A 57 11.97 4.98 -2.21
C PHE A 57 12.48 6.31 -2.75
N SER A 58 13.81 6.43 -2.83
CA SER A 58 14.41 7.46 -3.68
C SER A 58 14.23 7.03 -5.13
N GLN A 59 13.62 7.88 -5.96
CA GLN A 59 13.64 7.69 -7.41
C GLN A 59 15.08 7.85 -7.89
N THR A 60 15.89 6.80 -7.79
CA THR A 60 17.12 6.72 -8.57
C THR A 60 16.69 6.62 -10.01
N LYS A 61 16.63 7.77 -10.68
CA LYS A 61 16.59 7.86 -12.15
C LYS A 61 17.64 6.86 -12.64
N HIS A 62 17.22 5.86 -13.40
CA HIS A 62 18.16 5.02 -14.13
C HIS A 62 19.02 5.97 -14.97
N GLY A 63 20.26 6.20 -14.54
CA GLY A 63 21.30 6.71 -15.41
C GLY A 63 21.52 5.64 -16.46
N GLY A 64 20.91 5.81 -17.63
CA GLY A 64 21.28 5.03 -18.81
C GLY A 64 22.76 5.26 -19.04
N ALA A 65 23.58 4.25 -18.74
CA ALA A 65 24.97 4.23 -19.13
C ALA A 65 25.00 4.27 -20.67
N ASN A 66 25.27 5.46 -21.22
CA ASN A 66 25.60 5.61 -22.62
C ASN A 66 26.99 5.00 -22.80
N VAL A 67 27.05 3.73 -23.18
CA VAL A 67 28.28 3.11 -23.67
C VAL A 67 28.54 3.72 -25.04
N VAL A 68 29.38 4.75 -25.07
CA VAL A 68 30.06 5.20 -26.30
C VAL A 68 31.10 4.14 -26.61
N ASP A 69 30.81 3.26 -27.56
CA ASP A 69 31.80 2.41 -28.20
C ASP A 69 32.48 3.22 -29.32
N ARG A 70 33.80 3.08 -29.42
CA ARG A 70 34.73 4.02 -30.04
C ARG A 70 35.46 3.36 -31.21
#